data_AF-A5BRF6-F1
#
_entry.id   AF-A5BRF6-F1
#
_cell.length_a   1.000
_cell.length_b   1.000
_cell.length_c   1.000
_cell.angle_alpha   90.00
_cell.angle_beta   90.00
_cell.angle_gamma   90.00
#
_symmetry.space_group_name_H-M   'P 1'
#
loop_
_entity.id
_entity.type
_entity.pdbx_description
1 polymer ?
#
loop_
_entity_poly.entity_id
_entity_poly.type
_entity_poly.pdbx_seq_one_letter_code
_entity_poly.pdbx_strand_id
1 'polypeptide(L)'
;MVLEGVSVPKMLIKVTPSKALVLKINLVFLAFFVVVYAALLLRPSLSVYHENAAALVRCTLRECNHKAEKGVKMKAALEENQADQAMAAKRKMVKSEKPSFLNEMRKGMRIGMVNMDDEDVGEWKVHGEIVHVHFQQVSELFNWTDLFPEWIDEEEEKEGTMCPEIPMPDFRRYWDMDLIVAKLPCKYPEEGWRRDVFRLQVHLIAANLAVKKGRRDWNWRTKLVFLSRCRPMMELFRCDDLVRQEGDWWFYQPSVARLEQKVSLPVGSCKLALPLWAKGMECIIIH
;
A
#
# COMPACT_ATOMS: atom_id res chain seq x y z
N MET A 1 57.92 -16.95 -77.64
CA MET A 1 57.52 -18.34 -77.29
C MET A 1 56.34 -18.23 -76.35
N VAL A 2 55.16 -18.50 -76.91
CA VAL A 2 53.92 -18.80 -76.18
C VAL A 2 54.03 -20.25 -75.70
N LEU A 3 53.57 -20.53 -74.47
CA LEU A 3 53.09 -21.83 -73.95
C LEU A 3 52.32 -21.47 -72.66
N GLU A 4 51.00 -21.26 -72.74
CA GLU A 4 49.93 -22.22 -72.34
C GLU A 4 50.01 -22.60 -70.84
N GLY A 5 49.02 -22.37 -69.97
CA GLY A 5 47.57 -22.30 -70.15
C GLY A 5 46.91 -23.55 -69.54
N VAL A 6 46.71 -23.59 -68.21
CA VAL A 6 45.85 -24.61 -67.57
C VAL A 6 44.93 -23.94 -66.54
N SER A 7 43.73 -23.60 -66.98
CA SER A 7 42.60 -23.22 -66.14
C SER A 7 41.76 -24.46 -65.82
N VAL A 8 41.64 -24.80 -64.53
CA VAL A 8 40.73 -25.85 -64.05
C VAL A 8 39.31 -25.26 -63.94
N PRO A 9 38.28 -25.82 -64.61
CA PRO A 9 36.90 -25.40 -64.38
C PRO A 9 36.34 -26.13 -63.15
N LYS A 10 36.03 -25.40 -62.07
CA LYS A 10 35.16 -25.91 -60.98
C LYS A 10 33.70 -25.81 -61.43
N MET A 11 33.18 -26.90 -61.97
CA MET A 11 31.77 -27.05 -62.30
C MET A 11 30.99 -27.33 -61.00
N LEU A 12 30.30 -26.31 -60.47
CA LEU A 12 29.35 -26.46 -59.36
C LEU A 12 28.06 -27.10 -59.90
N ILE A 13 27.94 -28.41 -59.72
CA ILE A 13 26.69 -29.12 -59.97
C ILE A 13 25.71 -28.77 -58.84
N LYS A 14 24.81 -27.81 -59.08
CA LYS A 14 23.61 -27.63 -58.24
C LYS A 14 22.67 -28.80 -58.52
N VAL A 15 22.80 -29.88 -57.75
CA VAL A 15 21.83 -30.97 -57.73
C VAL A 15 20.62 -30.48 -56.94
N THR A 16 19.55 -30.09 -57.62
CA THR A 16 18.25 -29.88 -56.98
C THR A 16 17.72 -31.23 -56.48
N PRO A 17 17.51 -31.43 -55.17
CA PRO A 17 17.01 -32.70 -54.66
C PRO A 17 15.60 -32.94 -55.22
N SER A 18 15.39 -34.14 -55.75
CA SER A 18 14.05 -34.60 -56.17
C SER A 18 13.05 -34.40 -55.01
N LYS A 19 11.81 -34.02 -55.34
CA LYS A 19 10.71 -33.89 -54.35
C LYS A 19 10.59 -35.12 -53.45
N ALA A 20 10.92 -36.31 -53.98
CA ALA A 20 10.94 -37.55 -53.23
C ALA A 20 12.08 -37.64 -52.18
N LEU A 21 13.22 -37.00 -52.43
CA LEU A 21 14.34 -36.95 -51.49
C LEU A 21 14.03 -36.02 -50.31
N VAL A 22 13.43 -34.86 -50.57
CA VAL A 22 13.01 -33.91 -49.53
C VAL A 22 11.94 -34.51 -48.63
N LEU A 23 10.96 -35.22 -49.22
CA LEU A 23 9.92 -35.92 -48.46
C LEU A 23 10.53 -37.00 -47.53
N LYS A 24 11.51 -37.77 -48.03
CA LYS A 24 12.20 -38.78 -47.22
C LYS A 24 12.98 -38.17 -46.07
N ILE A 25 13.69 -37.06 -46.30
CA ILE A 25 14.45 -36.36 -45.25
C ILE A 25 13.50 -35.82 -44.18
N ASN A 26 12.41 -35.16 -44.58
CA ASN A 26 11.42 -34.64 -43.63
C ASN A 26 10.73 -35.76 -42.84
N LEU A 27 10.49 -36.93 -43.45
CA LEU A 27 9.91 -38.08 -42.76
C LEU A 27 10.86 -38.66 -41.71
N VAL A 28 12.18 -38.65 -41.97
CA VAL A 28 13.21 -39.04 -41.01
C VAL A 28 13.25 -38.06 -39.82
N PHE A 29 13.18 -36.75 -40.08
CA PHE A 29 13.12 -35.75 -39.01
C PHE A 29 11.85 -35.90 -38.17
N LEU A 30 10.68 -36.12 -38.80
CA LEU A 30 9.43 -36.33 -38.08
C LEU A 30 9.50 -37.57 -37.18
N ALA A 31 10.03 -38.69 -37.70
CA ALA A 31 10.25 -39.89 -36.90
C ALA A 31 11.20 -39.63 -35.72
N PHE A 32 12.26 -38.87 -35.92
CA PHE A 32 13.18 -38.47 -34.85
C PHE A 32 12.49 -37.64 -33.76
N PHE A 33 11.70 -36.63 -34.15
CA PHE A 33 10.94 -35.83 -33.19
C PHE A 33 9.93 -36.65 -32.41
N VAL A 34 9.22 -37.59 -33.05
CA VAL A 34 8.29 -38.50 -32.37
C VAL A 34 9.02 -39.38 -31.36
N VAL A 35 10.21 -39.88 -31.69
CA VAL A 35 11.03 -40.69 -30.76
C VAL A 35 11.52 -39.85 -29.57
N VAL A 36 11.98 -38.61 -29.79
CA VAL A 36 12.37 -37.70 -28.70
C VAL A 36 11.17 -37.37 -27.82
N TYR A 37 10.01 -37.09 -28.42
CA TYR A 37 8.80 -36.77 -27.68
C TYR A 37 8.28 -37.97 -26.87
N ALA A 38 8.30 -39.17 -27.45
CA ALA A 38 7.98 -40.41 -26.74
C ALA A 38 8.97 -40.66 -25.60
N ALA A 39 10.28 -40.41 -25.80
CA ALA A 39 11.28 -40.53 -24.74
C ALA A 39 11.08 -39.50 -23.62
N LEU A 40 10.61 -38.28 -23.92
CA LEU A 40 10.28 -37.28 -22.91
C LEU A 40 9.00 -37.63 -22.14
N LEU A 41 8.01 -38.24 -22.81
CA LEU A 41 6.77 -38.70 -22.17
C LEU A 41 6.93 -40.00 -21.37
N LEU A 42 7.88 -40.87 -21.77
CA LEU A 42 8.22 -42.12 -21.08
C LEU A 42 9.30 -41.93 -20.01
N ARG A 43 9.86 -40.73 -19.85
CA ARG A 43 10.59 -40.40 -18.63
C ARG A 43 9.57 -40.40 -17.49
N PRO A 44 9.79 -41.19 -16.42
CA PRO A 44 9.12 -40.94 -15.17
C PRO A 44 9.42 -39.47 -14.85
N SER A 45 8.39 -38.63 -14.78
CA SER A 45 8.50 -37.36 -14.09
C SER A 45 9.24 -37.67 -12.79
N LEU A 46 10.28 -36.90 -12.49
CA LEU A 46 10.86 -36.90 -11.16
C LEU A 46 9.80 -36.28 -10.24
N SER A 47 8.74 -37.03 -10.00
CA SER A 47 7.71 -36.81 -9.01
C SER A 47 8.37 -37.11 -7.68
N VAL A 48 9.26 -36.22 -7.25
CA VAL A 48 9.44 -35.97 -5.83
C VAL A 48 8.20 -35.17 -5.41
N TYR A 49 7.06 -35.86 -5.40
CA TYR A 49 5.91 -35.41 -4.67
C TYR A 49 6.29 -35.52 -3.19
N HIS A 50 6.40 -34.34 -2.58
CA HIS A 50 5.49 -33.98 -1.52
C HIS A 50 5.52 -34.89 -0.28
N GLU A 51 6.58 -34.74 0.51
CA GLU A 51 6.44 -34.69 1.95
C GLU A 51 6.92 -33.33 2.44
N ASN A 52 6.13 -32.73 3.35
CA ASN A 52 6.37 -31.46 4.06
C ASN A 52 5.86 -30.18 3.39
N ALA A 53 4.58 -30.18 2.96
CA ALA A 53 3.74 -28.98 2.98
C ALA A 53 3.12 -28.77 4.37
N ALA A 54 3.96 -28.72 5.39
CA ALA A 54 3.67 -28.15 6.69
C ALA A 54 5.01 -27.73 7.29
N ALA A 55 5.12 -26.47 7.73
CA ALA A 55 6.29 -25.86 8.37
C ALA A 55 7.43 -25.36 7.45
N LEU A 56 7.18 -24.28 6.70
CA LEU A 56 8.19 -23.23 6.47
C LEU A 56 7.56 -21.84 6.62
N VAL A 57 7.05 -21.56 7.83
CA VAL A 57 7.04 -20.20 8.36
C VAL A 57 8.50 -19.89 8.73
N ARG A 58 9.24 -19.25 7.84
CA ARG A 58 10.56 -18.67 8.16
C ARG A 58 10.37 -17.27 8.72
N CYS A 59 9.92 -17.18 9.98
CA CYS A 59 10.27 -16.04 10.81
C CYS A 59 11.69 -16.28 11.33
N THR A 60 12.63 -15.41 11.00
CA THR A 60 13.95 -15.38 11.63
C THR A 60 13.81 -14.82 13.04
N LEU A 61 13.60 -15.69 14.03
CA LEU A 61 13.86 -15.36 15.42
C LEU A 61 15.17 -16.01 15.83
N ARG A 62 16.26 -15.22 15.86
CA ARG A 62 17.46 -15.62 16.59
C ARG A 62 17.14 -15.59 18.08
N GLU A 63 17.43 -16.73 18.71
CA GLU A 63 17.86 -16.86 20.12
C GLU A 63 16.78 -16.71 21.21
N CYS A 64 16.12 -17.82 21.55
CA CYS A 64 15.63 -18.08 22.90
C CYS A 64 15.71 -19.58 23.20
N ASN A 65 16.80 -20.00 23.87
CA ASN A 65 16.83 -21.26 24.59
C ASN A 65 16.20 -21.04 25.97
N HIS A 66 15.01 -21.59 26.22
CA HIS A 66 14.61 -21.88 27.60
C HIS A 66 13.99 -23.27 27.72
N LYS A 67 14.74 -24.08 28.45
CA LYS A 67 14.43 -25.39 29.01
C LYS A 67 13.05 -25.35 29.68
N ALA A 68 12.16 -26.25 29.28
CA ALA A 68 10.85 -26.41 29.86
C ALA A 68 10.97 -26.87 31.32
N GLU A 69 10.43 -26.09 32.26
CA GLU A 69 9.88 -26.62 33.50
C GLU A 69 8.85 -25.66 34.12
N LYS A 70 7.68 -26.23 34.39
CA LYS A 70 6.60 -25.79 35.31
C LYS A 70 5.83 -24.50 34.95
N GLY A 71 4.68 -24.75 34.32
CA GLY A 71 3.38 -24.13 34.56
C GLY A 71 3.35 -22.67 35.06
N VAL A 72 3.21 -21.74 34.12
CA VAL A 72 2.76 -20.37 34.39
C VAL A 72 1.46 -20.14 33.61
N LYS A 73 0.43 -19.73 34.35
CA LYS A 73 -0.93 -19.52 33.86
C LYS A 73 -0.97 -18.44 32.78
N MET A 74 -1.70 -18.73 31.72
CA MET A 74 -2.09 -17.82 30.64
C MET A 74 -2.97 -16.70 31.22
N LYS A 75 -2.34 -15.63 31.72
CA LYS A 75 -3.00 -14.42 32.24
C LYS A 75 -2.44 -13.11 31.67
N ALA A 76 -1.32 -13.16 30.94
CA ALA A 76 -0.64 -11.97 30.42
C ALA A 76 -1.38 -11.27 29.26
N ALA A 77 -2.07 -12.01 28.38
CA ALA A 77 -2.70 -11.42 27.19
C ALA A 77 -3.99 -10.61 27.46
N LEU A 78 -4.63 -10.83 28.63
CA LEU A 78 -5.77 -10.00 29.06
C LEU A 78 -5.29 -8.77 29.85
N GLU A 79 -4.14 -8.87 30.52
CA GLU A 79 -3.54 -7.78 31.29
C GLU A 79 -2.86 -6.73 30.38
N GLU A 80 -2.29 -7.10 29.23
CA GLU A 80 -1.79 -6.14 28.22
C GLU A 80 -2.90 -5.22 27.67
N ASN A 81 -4.04 -5.79 27.27
CA ASN A 81 -5.18 -5.00 26.78
C ASN A 81 -5.78 -4.07 27.86
N GLN A 82 -5.77 -4.50 29.13
CA GLN A 82 -6.24 -3.69 30.24
C GLN A 82 -5.22 -2.63 30.66
N ALA A 83 -3.92 -2.91 30.56
CA ALA A 83 -2.84 -1.96 30.80
C ALA A 83 -2.79 -0.88 29.72
N ASP A 84 -3.01 -1.22 28.44
CA ASP A 84 -3.10 -0.25 27.34
C ASP A 84 -4.33 0.65 27.48
N GLN A 85 -5.48 0.10 27.90
CA GLN A 85 -6.68 0.86 28.22
C GLN A 85 -6.51 1.74 29.47
N ALA A 86 -5.80 1.25 30.50
CA ALA A 86 -5.50 2.02 31.72
C ALA A 86 -4.41 3.09 31.52
N MET A 87 -3.48 2.88 30.59
CA MET A 87 -2.46 3.86 30.17
C MET A 87 -3.06 4.94 29.28
N ALA A 88 -4.05 4.61 28.44
CA ALA A 88 -4.85 5.61 27.71
C ALA A 88 -5.61 6.54 28.68
N ALA A 89 -6.16 6.00 29.78
CA ALA A 89 -6.86 6.77 30.80
C ALA A 89 -5.95 7.71 31.64
N LYS A 90 -4.62 7.57 31.56
CA LYS A 90 -3.64 8.43 32.26
C LYS A 90 -2.92 9.45 31.37
N ARG A 91 -3.25 9.52 30.07
CA ARG A 91 -2.73 10.58 29.21
C ARG A 91 -3.36 11.90 29.65
N LYS A 92 -2.52 12.86 30.05
CA LYS A 92 -2.95 14.23 30.36
C LYS A 92 -3.64 14.79 29.11
N MET A 93 -4.96 14.96 29.19
CA MET A 93 -5.72 15.52 28.07
C MET A 93 -5.20 16.93 27.79
N VAL A 94 -4.86 17.19 26.53
CA VAL A 94 -4.49 18.51 26.05
C VAL A 94 -5.78 19.27 25.84
N LYS A 95 -5.90 20.44 26.46
CA LYS A 95 -7.04 21.33 26.22
C LYS A 95 -6.68 22.27 25.07
N SER A 96 -7.02 21.88 23.85
CA SER A 96 -6.99 22.80 22.71
C SER A 96 -8.23 23.68 22.73
N GLU A 97 -8.05 25.00 22.60
CA GLU A 97 -9.16 25.94 22.54
C GLU A 97 -9.99 25.68 21.27
N LYS A 98 -11.30 25.50 21.44
CA LYS A 98 -12.23 25.24 20.34
C LYS A 98 -12.25 26.43 19.38
N PRO A 99 -12.06 26.22 18.06
CA PRO A 99 -12.04 27.33 17.11
C PRO A 99 -13.42 27.99 16.95
N SER A 100 -13.41 29.30 16.71
CA SER A 100 -14.62 30.13 16.68
C SER A 100 -15.53 29.80 15.50
N PHE A 101 -14.96 29.42 14.35
CA PHE A 101 -15.72 29.02 13.17
C PHE A 101 -16.69 27.85 13.42
N LEU A 102 -16.47 27.01 14.43
CA LEU A 102 -17.41 25.94 14.77
C LEU A 102 -18.73 26.46 15.31
N ASN A 103 -18.71 27.62 15.97
CA ASN A 103 -19.93 28.25 16.48
C ASN A 103 -20.80 28.83 15.35
N GLU A 104 -20.20 29.11 14.19
CA GLU A 104 -20.91 29.52 12.97
C GLU A 104 -21.52 28.33 12.22
N MET A 105 -21.11 27.09 12.54
CA MET A 105 -21.62 25.88 11.91
C MET A 105 -22.98 25.45 12.48
N ARG A 106 -23.72 24.68 11.69
CA ARG A 106 -25.02 24.10 12.10
C ARG A 106 -24.81 23.19 13.32
N LYS A 107 -25.77 23.18 14.24
CA LYS A 107 -25.83 22.19 15.34
C LYS A 107 -26.36 20.83 14.87
N GLY A 108 -26.12 19.80 15.67
CA GLY A 108 -26.51 18.42 15.38
C GLY A 108 -25.73 17.81 14.22
N MET A 109 -24.47 18.22 14.02
CA MET A 109 -23.56 17.64 13.04
C MET A 109 -23.02 16.30 13.54
N ARG A 110 -22.73 15.38 12.63
CA ARG A 110 -21.86 14.24 12.93
C ARG A 110 -20.41 14.62 12.66
N ILE A 111 -19.59 14.63 13.71
CA ILE A 111 -18.19 15.06 13.69
C ILE A 111 -17.30 13.83 13.78
N GLY A 112 -16.61 13.50 12.69
CA GLY A 112 -15.61 12.44 12.66
C GLY A 112 -14.27 12.91 13.20
N MET A 113 -13.71 12.23 14.19
CA MET A 113 -12.43 12.59 14.80
C MET A 113 -11.35 11.56 14.49
N VAL A 114 -10.22 12.03 13.97
CA VAL A 114 -9.06 11.20 13.61
C VAL A 114 -7.87 11.64 14.44
N ASN A 115 -7.26 10.71 15.19
CA ASN A 115 -6.06 10.98 16.01
C ASN A 115 -6.27 12.07 17.09
N MET A 116 -7.48 12.18 17.65
CA MET A 116 -7.85 13.19 18.67
C MET A 116 -8.01 12.60 20.08
N ASP A 117 -7.49 11.40 20.34
CA ASP A 117 -7.78 10.64 21.56
C ASP A 117 -7.19 11.30 22.83
N ASP A 118 -6.20 12.18 22.68
CA ASP A 118 -5.58 12.94 23.76
C ASP A 118 -6.12 14.37 23.91
N GLU A 119 -7.13 14.77 23.13
CA GLU A 119 -7.74 16.10 23.19
C GLU A 119 -9.03 16.10 24.00
N ASP A 120 -9.21 17.12 24.85
CA ASP A 120 -10.49 17.34 25.53
C ASP A 120 -11.52 17.96 24.57
N VAL A 121 -12.35 17.10 23.99
CA VAL A 121 -13.42 17.48 23.05
C VAL A 121 -14.79 17.59 23.71
N GLY A 122 -14.87 17.67 25.04
CA GLY A 122 -16.14 17.76 25.77
C GLY A 122 -17.03 18.93 25.31
N GLU A 123 -16.42 20.08 25.03
CA GLU A 123 -17.12 21.29 24.57
C GLU A 123 -17.69 21.19 23.16
N TRP A 124 -17.30 20.17 22.37
CA TRP A 124 -17.76 19.98 20.99
C TRP A 124 -19.07 19.22 20.90
N LYS A 125 -19.47 18.51 21.95
CA LYS A 125 -20.75 17.77 22.01
C LYS A 125 -21.97 18.67 21.82
N VAL A 126 -21.85 19.97 22.10
CA VAL A 126 -22.91 20.98 21.85
C VAL A 126 -23.19 21.18 20.35
N HIS A 127 -22.22 20.85 19.49
CA HIS A 127 -22.32 20.99 18.03
C HIS A 127 -22.83 19.71 17.37
N GLY A 128 -22.70 18.56 18.03
CA GLY A 128 -23.38 17.33 17.64
C GLY A 128 -22.69 16.05 18.09
N GLU A 129 -22.93 14.97 17.35
CA GLU A 129 -22.46 13.61 17.65
C GLU A 129 -20.98 13.47 17.28
N ILE A 130 -20.15 13.06 18.24
CA ILE A 130 -18.73 12.80 18.02
C ILE A 130 -18.53 11.32 17.68
N VAL A 131 -17.85 11.04 16.58
CA VAL A 131 -17.51 9.69 16.12
C VAL A 131 -16.00 9.57 16.02
N HIS A 132 -15.40 8.78 16.92
CA HIS A 132 -13.97 8.50 16.89
C HIS A 132 -13.66 7.48 15.78
N VAL A 133 -12.70 7.82 14.93
CA VAL A 133 -12.18 6.94 13.89
C VAL A 133 -10.96 6.22 14.43
N HIS A 134 -11.12 4.92 14.67
CA HIS A 134 -10.07 4.06 15.19
C HIS A 134 -9.31 3.40 14.05
N PHE A 135 -7.99 3.43 14.13
CA PHE A 135 -7.09 2.83 13.15
C PHE A 135 -5.80 2.38 13.84
N GLN A 136 -5.13 1.40 13.25
CA GLN A 136 -3.80 0.99 13.70
C GLN A 136 -2.77 2.02 13.22
N GLN A 137 -1.97 2.56 14.14
CA GLN A 137 -0.88 3.47 13.76
C GLN A 137 0.19 2.72 12.97
N VAL A 138 0.82 3.40 12.01
CA VAL A 138 1.99 2.89 11.32
C VAL A 138 3.12 2.59 12.32
N SER A 139 3.88 1.52 12.08
CA SER A 139 5.02 1.16 12.91
C SER A 139 6.06 2.29 12.94
N GLU A 140 6.67 2.55 14.11
CA GLU A 140 7.74 3.54 14.22
C GLU A 140 9.02 3.13 13.46
N LEU A 141 9.17 1.83 13.16
CA LEU A 141 10.27 1.31 12.35
C LEU A 141 10.14 1.66 10.86
N PHE A 142 9.00 2.23 10.48
CA PHE A 142 8.62 2.47 9.11
C PHE A 142 9.07 3.85 8.63
N ASN A 143 9.96 3.89 7.65
CA ASN A 143 10.59 5.12 7.18
C ASN A 143 9.96 5.66 5.90
N TRP A 144 10.14 6.96 5.68
CA TRP A 144 9.70 7.59 4.43
C TRP A 144 10.33 6.98 3.20
N THR A 145 11.61 6.59 3.29
CA THR A 145 12.38 5.95 2.21
C THR A 145 11.84 4.59 1.82
N ASP A 146 11.08 3.93 2.70
CA ASP A 146 10.45 2.65 2.39
C ASP A 146 9.25 2.83 1.45
N LEU A 147 8.58 3.99 1.50
CA LEU A 147 7.53 4.38 0.55
C LEU A 147 8.11 5.07 -0.68
N PHE A 148 9.08 5.95 -0.48
CA PHE A 148 9.67 6.81 -1.50
C PHE A 148 11.19 6.61 -1.56
N PRO A 149 11.66 5.46 -2.08
CA PRO A 149 13.08 5.21 -2.26
C PRO A 149 13.69 6.16 -3.30
N GLU A 150 15.00 6.39 -3.19
CA GLU A 150 15.75 7.23 -4.14
C GLU A 150 15.82 6.60 -5.53
N TRP A 151 15.90 5.27 -5.59
CA TRP A 151 15.94 4.49 -6.82
C TRP A 151 14.83 3.44 -6.79
N ILE A 152 14.18 3.31 -7.92
CA ILE A 152 13.12 2.34 -8.16
C ILE A 152 13.68 1.36 -9.17
N ASP A 153 13.48 0.07 -8.96
CA ASP A 153 13.89 -0.94 -9.92
C ASP A 153 12.89 -0.97 -11.08
N GLU A 154 13.12 -0.11 -12.08
CA GLU A 154 12.26 0.01 -13.26
C GLU A 154 12.31 -1.24 -14.15
N GLU A 155 13.40 -2.00 -14.09
CA GLU A 155 13.62 -3.20 -14.91
C GLU A 155 13.16 -4.49 -14.18
N GLU A 156 12.62 -4.38 -12.97
CA GLU A 156 12.12 -5.49 -12.13
C GLU A 156 13.16 -6.62 -11.94
N GLU A 157 14.46 -6.30 -11.98
CA GLU A 157 15.55 -7.28 -11.91
C GLU A 157 15.76 -7.86 -10.50
N LYS A 158 15.31 -7.14 -9.46
CA LYS A 158 15.44 -7.52 -8.06
C LYS A 158 14.12 -8.01 -7.50
N GLU A 159 14.02 -9.32 -7.32
CA GLU A 159 13.06 -9.91 -6.38
C GLU A 159 13.37 -9.41 -4.96
N GLY A 160 12.46 -8.64 -4.34
CA GLY A 160 12.38 -8.66 -2.88
C GLY A 160 12.05 -7.39 -2.11
N THR A 161 11.99 -6.18 -2.70
CA THR A 161 11.52 -5.01 -1.94
C THR A 161 10.00 -4.88 -2.04
N MET A 162 9.29 -5.57 -1.14
CA MET A 162 7.84 -5.42 -1.02
C MET A 162 7.51 -4.00 -0.56
N CYS A 163 6.68 -3.31 -1.34
CA CYS A 163 6.23 -1.98 -0.98
C CYS A 163 5.25 -2.07 0.20
N PRO A 164 5.57 -1.46 1.35
CA PRO A 164 4.81 -1.54 2.58
C PRO A 164 3.42 -0.89 2.44
N GLU A 165 2.45 -1.46 3.13
CA GLU A 165 1.09 -0.92 3.17
C GLU A 165 0.87 -0.06 4.41
N ILE A 166 0.26 1.12 4.19
CA ILE A 166 -0.15 2.00 5.29
C ILE A 166 -1.47 1.47 5.86
N PRO A 167 -1.55 1.13 7.16
CA PRO A 167 -2.80 0.67 7.75
C PRO A 167 -3.91 1.73 7.62
N MET A 168 -5.08 1.32 7.14
CA MET A 168 -6.25 2.20 6.99
C MET A 168 -7.42 1.66 7.83
N PRO A 169 -8.29 2.53 8.36
CA PRO A 169 -9.52 2.08 9.02
C PRO A 169 -10.49 1.45 8.01
N ASP A 170 -11.36 0.57 8.50
CA ASP A 170 -12.48 0.08 7.70
C ASP A 170 -13.54 1.18 7.57
N PHE A 171 -13.44 1.96 6.49
CA PHE A 171 -14.34 3.07 6.23
C PHE A 171 -15.82 2.64 6.19
N ARG A 172 -16.15 1.38 5.87
CA ARG A 172 -17.54 0.91 5.73
C ARG A 172 -18.32 0.96 7.04
N ARG A 173 -17.62 0.88 8.19
CA ARG A 173 -18.23 0.90 9.53
C ARG A 173 -18.76 2.27 9.92
N TYR A 174 -18.34 3.31 9.22
CA TYR A 174 -18.72 4.68 9.52
C TYR A 174 -19.87 5.14 8.64
N TRP A 175 -20.75 5.93 9.24
CA TRP A 175 -21.81 6.65 8.55
C TRP A 175 -21.27 7.98 8.00
N ASP A 176 -22.08 8.67 7.22
CA ASP A 176 -21.72 9.98 6.68
C ASP A 176 -21.53 11.00 7.80
N MET A 177 -20.51 11.84 7.66
CA MET A 177 -20.04 12.84 8.61
C MET A 177 -20.18 14.24 8.00
N ASP A 178 -20.70 15.19 8.77
CA ASP A 178 -20.84 16.59 8.34
C ASP A 178 -19.53 17.37 8.42
N LEU A 179 -18.65 16.95 9.32
CA LEU A 179 -17.35 17.56 9.58
C LEU A 179 -16.34 16.47 9.94
N ILE A 180 -15.17 16.51 9.33
CA ILE A 180 -14.05 15.63 9.69
C ILE A 180 -12.96 16.47 10.34
N VAL A 181 -12.49 16.06 11.51
CA VAL A 181 -11.44 16.73 12.27
C VAL A 181 -10.30 15.77 12.50
N ALA A 182 -9.08 16.21 12.19
CA ALA A 182 -7.88 15.40 12.38
C ALA A 182 -6.77 16.19 13.07
N LYS A 183 -6.17 15.62 14.12
CA LYS A 183 -4.94 16.16 14.70
C LYS A 183 -3.75 15.62 13.94
N LEU A 184 -2.94 16.51 13.39
CA LEU A 184 -1.76 16.10 12.63
C LEU A 184 -0.52 16.13 13.53
N PRO A 185 0.26 15.04 13.59
CA PRO A 185 1.56 15.06 14.25
C PRO A 185 2.45 16.11 13.57
N CYS A 186 3.18 16.87 14.37
CA CYS A 186 4.01 17.98 13.91
C CYS A 186 5.31 18.04 14.71
N LYS A 187 6.40 17.61 14.04
CA LYS A 187 7.77 17.61 14.57
C LYS A 187 8.57 18.85 14.16
N TYR A 188 7.93 19.88 13.59
CA TYR A 188 8.64 21.12 13.24
C TYR A 188 9.32 21.74 14.47
N PRO A 189 10.58 22.23 14.37
CA PRO A 189 11.40 22.42 13.16
C PRO A 189 12.39 21.28 12.85
N GLU A 190 12.21 20.07 13.37
CA GLU A 190 13.12 18.94 13.11
C GLU A 190 13.31 18.68 11.61
N GLU A 191 14.52 18.30 11.20
CA GLU A 191 14.80 17.96 9.80
C GLU A 191 13.91 16.80 9.34
N GLY A 192 13.38 16.89 8.12
CA GLY A 192 12.52 15.84 7.59
C GLY A 192 11.10 15.78 8.20
N TRP A 193 10.65 16.75 9.02
CA TRP A 193 9.27 16.78 9.57
C TRP A 193 8.15 16.69 8.52
N ARG A 194 8.45 17.03 7.26
CA ARG A 194 7.54 16.87 6.11
C ARG A 194 7.40 15.43 5.63
N ARG A 195 8.42 14.62 5.87
CA ARG A 195 8.58 13.23 5.45
C ARG A 195 8.29 12.28 6.63
N ASP A 196 7.27 12.57 7.42
CA ASP A 196 6.83 11.72 8.52
C ASP A 196 5.68 10.82 8.05
N VAL A 197 5.84 9.49 8.19
CA VAL A 197 4.86 8.54 7.66
C VAL A 197 3.58 8.53 8.49
N PHE A 198 3.66 8.68 9.82
CA PHE A 198 2.45 8.75 10.63
C PHE A 198 1.62 9.99 10.27
N ARG A 199 2.28 11.12 10.03
CA ARG A 199 1.65 12.31 9.46
C ARG A 199 0.96 12.01 8.13
N LEU A 200 1.65 11.35 7.20
CA LEU A 200 1.06 10.94 5.92
C LEU A 200 -0.17 10.05 6.11
N GLN A 201 -0.10 9.06 7.01
CA GLN A 201 -1.21 8.17 7.34
C GLN A 201 -2.44 8.96 7.78
N VAL A 202 -2.30 9.88 8.75
CA VAL A 202 -3.44 10.69 9.23
C VAL A 202 -4.05 11.54 8.11
N HIS A 203 -3.23 12.13 7.23
CA HIS A 203 -3.73 12.88 6.07
C HIS A 203 -4.53 11.99 5.11
N LEU A 204 -4.02 10.79 4.81
CA LEU A 204 -4.68 9.84 3.92
C LEU A 204 -6.00 9.32 4.51
N ILE A 205 -6.05 9.08 5.81
CA ILE A 205 -7.29 8.68 6.51
C ILE A 205 -8.32 9.80 6.43
N ALA A 206 -7.93 11.03 6.76
CA ALA A 206 -8.80 12.20 6.69
C ALA A 206 -9.32 12.43 5.27
N ALA A 207 -8.45 12.31 4.26
CA ALA A 207 -8.82 12.44 2.85
C ALA A 207 -9.78 11.34 2.39
N ASN A 208 -9.53 10.07 2.75
CA ASN A 208 -10.42 8.97 2.40
C ASN A 208 -11.78 9.07 3.09
N LEU A 209 -11.81 9.49 4.37
CA LEU A 209 -13.08 9.79 5.05
C LEU A 209 -13.83 10.90 4.32
N ALA A 210 -13.15 11.97 3.93
CA ALA A 210 -13.75 13.10 3.23
C ALA A 210 -14.39 12.67 1.90
N VAL A 211 -13.76 11.77 1.17
CA VAL A 211 -14.27 11.24 -0.10
C VAL A 211 -15.41 10.24 0.10
N LYS A 212 -15.21 9.26 0.99
CA LYS A 212 -16.11 8.10 1.14
C LYS A 212 -17.28 8.34 2.07
N LYS A 213 -17.12 9.24 3.06
CA LYS A 213 -18.05 9.47 4.18
C LYS A 213 -18.31 10.95 4.46
N GLY A 214 -17.63 11.87 3.79
CA GLY A 214 -17.90 13.30 3.96
C GLY A 214 -19.23 13.68 3.32
N ARG A 215 -20.09 14.36 4.08
CA ARG A 215 -21.30 14.98 3.51
C ARG A 215 -20.87 16.08 2.54
N ARG A 216 -21.45 16.02 1.35
CA ARG A 216 -21.17 16.94 0.24
C ARG A 216 -22.17 18.08 0.26
N ASP A 217 -21.69 19.30 0.03
CA ASP A 217 -22.55 20.43 -0.27
C ASP A 217 -23.01 20.43 -1.74
N TRP A 218 -23.74 21.47 -2.14
CA TRP A 218 -24.22 21.67 -3.51
C TRP A 218 -23.10 21.80 -4.55
N ASN A 219 -21.88 22.15 -4.11
CA ASN A 219 -20.67 22.28 -4.93
C ASN A 219 -19.77 21.04 -4.90
N TRP A 220 -20.26 19.92 -4.36
CA TRP A 220 -19.46 18.72 -4.19
C TRP A 220 -18.22 18.92 -3.31
N ARG A 221 -18.29 19.85 -2.36
CA ARG A 221 -17.25 20.11 -1.35
C ARG A 221 -17.63 19.50 -0.02
N THR A 222 -16.63 19.15 0.78
CA THR A 222 -16.78 18.57 2.12
C THR A 222 -16.02 19.40 3.13
N LYS A 223 -16.40 19.39 4.41
CA LYS A 223 -15.76 20.20 5.46
C LYS A 223 -14.72 19.38 6.20
N LEU A 224 -13.50 19.92 6.29
CA LEU A 224 -12.41 19.26 6.96
C LEU A 224 -11.59 20.24 7.80
N VAL A 225 -11.26 19.85 9.02
CA VAL A 225 -10.52 20.69 9.97
C VAL A 225 -9.29 19.93 10.45
N PHE A 226 -8.14 20.61 10.45
CA PHE A 226 -6.91 20.09 11.02
C PHE A 226 -6.50 20.86 12.25
N LEU A 227 -6.07 20.14 13.29
CA LEU A 227 -5.37 20.70 14.44
C LEU A 227 -3.88 20.40 14.30
N SER A 228 -3.07 21.42 14.02
CA SER A 228 -1.62 21.30 13.94
C SER A 228 -0.91 22.65 13.83
N ARG A 229 0.25 22.77 14.48
CA ARG A 229 1.22 23.86 14.22
C ARG A 229 1.79 23.80 12.79
N CYS A 230 1.81 22.61 12.21
CA CYS A 230 2.34 22.35 10.88
C CYS A 230 1.22 22.52 9.84
N ARG A 231 1.51 23.21 8.74
CA ARG A 231 0.58 23.27 7.60
C ARG A 231 0.26 21.85 7.07
N PRO A 232 -1.00 21.51 6.79
CA PRO A 232 -1.36 20.25 6.13
C PRO A 232 -0.67 20.06 4.76
N MET A 233 -0.56 18.80 4.30
CA MET A 233 0.10 18.45 3.04
C MET A 233 -0.63 19.05 1.84
N MET A 234 0.07 19.89 1.09
CA MET A 234 -0.44 20.68 -0.03
C MET A 234 -0.84 19.82 -1.24
N GLU A 235 -0.29 18.62 -1.33
CA GLU A 235 -0.58 17.62 -2.35
C GLU A 235 -2.01 17.09 -2.26
N LEU A 236 -2.59 17.10 -1.05
CA LEU A 236 -3.97 16.71 -0.76
C LEU A 236 -4.86 17.91 -0.46
N PHE A 237 -4.38 18.86 0.33
CA PHE A 237 -5.16 19.99 0.85
C PHE A 237 -4.54 21.31 0.37
N ARG A 238 -5.06 21.83 -0.73
CA ARG A 238 -4.48 22.99 -1.41
C ARG A 238 -4.88 24.30 -0.74
N CYS A 239 -4.12 25.36 -1.01
CA CYS A 239 -4.38 26.70 -0.47
C CYS A 239 -5.72 27.28 -0.95
N ASP A 240 -6.18 26.95 -2.16
CA ASP A 240 -7.48 27.40 -2.69
C ASP A 240 -8.67 26.75 -1.99
N ASP A 241 -8.45 25.64 -1.28
CA ASP A 241 -9.48 24.97 -0.48
C ASP A 241 -9.46 25.42 0.99
N LEU A 242 -8.47 26.20 1.42
CA LEU A 242 -8.39 26.74 2.78
C LEU A 242 -9.40 27.88 2.94
N VAL A 243 -10.35 27.72 3.85
CA VAL A 243 -11.41 28.71 4.12
C VAL A 243 -10.99 29.67 5.22
N ARG A 244 -10.43 29.13 6.32
CA ARG A 244 -10.03 29.92 7.48
C ARG A 244 -8.91 29.22 8.25
N GLN A 245 -8.02 30.00 8.85
CA GLN A 245 -7.05 29.51 9.83
C GLN A 245 -7.19 30.31 11.13
N GLU A 246 -7.26 29.61 12.27
CA GLU A 246 -7.35 30.21 13.61
C GLU A 246 -6.30 29.54 14.51
N GLY A 247 -5.14 30.18 14.69
CA GLY A 247 -4.00 29.56 15.37
C GLY A 247 -3.55 28.27 14.66
N ASP A 248 -3.59 27.16 15.40
CA ASP A 248 -3.25 25.82 14.91
C ASP A 248 -4.43 25.10 14.23
N TRP A 249 -5.59 25.75 14.14
CA TRP A 249 -6.76 25.21 13.46
C TRP A 249 -6.81 25.63 12.00
N TRP A 250 -6.90 24.65 11.10
CA TRP A 250 -7.00 24.88 9.66
C TRP A 250 -8.31 24.32 9.14
N PHE A 251 -9.19 25.19 8.64
CA PHE A 251 -10.48 24.80 8.08
C PHE A 251 -10.44 24.81 6.55
N TYR A 252 -10.64 23.64 5.96
CA TYR A 252 -10.68 23.42 4.51
C TYR A 252 -12.08 23.01 4.03
N GLN A 253 -12.37 23.35 2.77
CA GLN A 253 -13.52 22.86 2.02
C GLN A 253 -13.10 22.30 0.64
N PRO A 254 -12.38 21.17 0.59
CA PRO A 254 -11.90 20.62 -0.68
C PRO A 254 -13.03 20.06 -1.54
N SER A 255 -12.83 20.11 -2.86
CA SER A 255 -13.67 19.37 -3.81
C SER A 255 -13.46 17.87 -3.66
N VAL A 256 -14.55 17.13 -3.44
CA VAL A 256 -14.50 15.67 -3.26
C VAL A 256 -13.97 14.97 -4.50
N ALA A 257 -14.37 15.40 -5.70
CA ALA A 257 -13.92 14.78 -6.95
C ALA A 257 -12.39 14.90 -7.14
N ARG A 258 -11.81 16.06 -6.79
CA ARG A 258 -10.37 16.29 -6.88
C ARG A 258 -9.61 15.50 -5.82
N LEU A 259 -10.16 15.43 -4.61
CA LEU A 259 -9.56 14.68 -3.53
C LEU A 259 -9.63 13.17 -3.81
N GLU A 260 -10.72 12.69 -4.41
CA GLU A 260 -10.91 11.30 -4.85
C GLU A 260 -9.84 10.87 -5.85
N GLN A 261 -9.56 11.72 -6.86
CA GLN A 261 -8.46 11.50 -7.79
C GLN A 261 -7.13 11.31 -7.05
N LYS A 262 -6.84 12.14 -6.03
CA LYS A 262 -5.60 12.03 -5.26
C LYS A 262 -5.52 10.76 -4.42
N VAL A 263 -6.57 10.39 -3.70
CA VAL A 263 -6.55 9.20 -2.83
C VAL A 263 -6.66 7.88 -3.61
N SER A 264 -7.08 7.93 -4.89
CA SER A 264 -7.07 6.77 -5.78
C SER A 264 -5.67 6.37 -6.26
N LEU A 265 -4.70 7.28 -6.16
CA LEU A 265 -3.33 7.03 -6.57
C LEU A 265 -2.60 6.13 -5.57
N PRO A 266 -1.68 5.27 -6.03
CA PRO A 266 -0.83 4.51 -5.14
C PRO A 266 0.03 5.44 -4.28
N VAL A 267 0.14 5.11 -2.99
CA VAL A 267 1.01 5.81 -2.06
C VAL A 267 2.39 5.18 -2.09
N GLY A 268 3.42 6.02 -2.30
CA GLY A 268 4.81 5.59 -2.40
C GLY A 268 5.23 5.29 -3.83
N SER A 269 6.44 5.74 -4.21
CA SER A 269 7.04 5.37 -5.48
C SER A 269 7.46 3.90 -5.54
N CYS A 270 7.59 3.22 -4.39
CA CYS A 270 7.83 1.77 -4.34
C CYS A 270 6.72 0.93 -5.00
N LYS A 271 5.50 1.48 -5.16
CA LYS A 271 4.40 0.78 -5.87
C LYS A 271 4.55 0.80 -7.39
N LEU A 272 5.44 1.65 -7.93
CA LEU A 272 5.72 1.73 -9.35
C LEU A 272 6.72 0.65 -9.81
N ALA A 273 7.53 0.13 -8.89
CA ALA A 273 8.46 -1.01 -9.10
C ALA A 273 7.80 -2.39 -8.95
N LEU A 274 6.49 -2.44 -8.66
CA LEU A 274 5.83 -3.73 -8.46
C LEU A 274 5.50 -4.37 -9.80
N PRO A 275 5.76 -5.67 -9.96
CA PRO A 275 5.45 -6.36 -11.19
C PRO A 275 3.99 -6.23 -11.56
N LEU A 276 3.72 -5.65 -12.74
CA LEU A 276 2.35 -5.33 -13.19
C LEU A 276 1.40 -6.54 -13.21
N TRP A 277 1.94 -7.77 -13.24
CA TRP A 277 1.20 -9.03 -13.27
C TRP A 277 0.59 -9.44 -11.91
N ALA A 278 1.09 -8.93 -10.78
CA ALA A 278 0.57 -9.30 -9.46
C ALA A 278 -0.83 -8.72 -9.15
N LYS A 279 -1.25 -7.67 -9.87
CA LYS A 279 -2.53 -6.96 -9.61
C LYS A 279 -3.72 -7.52 -10.40
N GLY A 280 -3.48 -8.46 -11.32
CA GLY A 280 -4.51 -9.06 -12.19
C GLY A 280 -5.05 -10.42 -11.73
N MET A 281 -4.49 -10.99 -10.66
CA MET A 281 -4.98 -12.26 -10.10
C MET A 281 -5.98 -11.99 -8.98
N GLU A 282 -7.19 -11.56 -9.33
CA GLU A 282 -8.35 -11.96 -8.51
C GLU A 282 -8.39 -13.49 -8.56
N CYS A 283 -8.17 -14.14 -7.42
CA CYS A 283 -8.41 -15.57 -7.29
C CYS A 283 -9.88 -15.84 -7.65
N ILE A 284 -10.12 -16.28 -8.88
CA ILE A 284 -11.38 -16.90 -9.27
C ILE A 284 -11.45 -18.20 -8.48
N ILE A 285 -12.17 -18.17 -7.36
CA ILE A 285 -12.60 -19.40 -6.69
C ILE A 285 -13.67 -20.01 -7.59
N ILE A 286 -13.27 -21.03 -8.35
CA ILE A 286 -14.20 -21.87 -9.09
C ILE A 286 -14.87 -22.80 -8.07
N HIS A 287 -16.18 -22.65 -7.94
CA HIS A 287 -17.06 -23.46 -7.09
C HIS A 287 -17.29 -24.86 -7.66
#